data_AF-A0A453KJA6-F1
#
_entry.id   AF-A0A453KJA6-F1
#
_cell.length_a   1.000
_cell.length_b   1.000
_cell.length_c   1.000
_cell.angle_alpha   90.00
_cell.angle_beta   90.00
_cell.angle_gamma   90.00
#
_symmetry.space_group_name_H-M   'P 1'
#
loop_
_entity.id
_entity.type
_entity.pdbx_description
1 polymer ?
#
loop_
_entity_poly.entity_id
_entity_poly.type
_entity_poly.pdbx_seq_one_letter_code
_entity_poly.pdbx_strand_id
1 'polypeptide(L)'
;MDIDDVICSLRVVGVPTKSAIYTWGYNQSGQTARKGKERHLRIPKSLPPKLFTCRDGENLRWIDIACGRAHTAAVVSDGSLFTWGANDFGQLGDGTEESAKEPKKVNALATEFVKSVSCGAHCTAAIAEPRENDGTISRSRLWVWGQNQVCLN
;
A
#
# COMPACT_ATOMS: atom_id res chain seq x y z
N MET A 1 -18.56 40.88 11.02
CA MET A 1 -17.49 40.07 10.40
C MET A 1 -16.83 39.34 11.55
N ASP A 2 -17.12 38.05 11.67
CA ASP A 2 -16.56 37.19 12.72
C ASP A 2 -15.10 36.86 12.42
N ILE A 3 -14.30 36.83 13.49
CA ILE A 3 -12.85 36.63 13.44
C ILE A 3 -12.47 35.17 13.11
N ASP A 4 -13.47 34.28 13.05
CA ASP A 4 -13.33 32.85 12.79
C ASP A 4 -13.23 32.52 11.28
N ASP A 5 -13.60 33.44 10.38
CA ASP A 5 -13.47 33.25 8.94
C ASP A 5 -12.03 33.42 8.42
N VAL A 6 -11.14 33.99 9.24
CA VAL A 6 -9.75 34.29 8.82
C VAL A 6 -8.83 33.07 9.01
N ILE A 7 -9.19 32.10 9.86
CA ILE A 7 -8.36 30.91 10.10
C ILE A 7 -8.55 29.85 8.98
N CYS A 8 -9.64 29.91 8.21
CA CYS A 8 -9.96 28.93 7.16
C CYS A 8 -9.18 29.09 5.83
N SER A 9 -8.28 30.07 5.71
CA SER A 9 -7.52 30.31 4.45
C SER A 9 -6.03 29.99 4.52
N LEU A 10 -5.50 29.54 5.66
CA LEU A 10 -4.19 28.90 5.72
C LEU A 10 -4.34 27.46 5.18
N ARG A 11 -4.63 27.33 3.87
CA ARG A 11 -4.03 26.24 3.12
C ARG A 11 -2.53 26.42 3.31
N VAL A 12 -1.96 25.68 4.26
CA VAL A 12 -0.57 25.29 4.18
C VAL A 12 -0.47 24.66 2.79
N VAL A 13 -0.04 25.46 1.81
CA VAL A 13 0.34 24.95 0.50
C VAL A 13 1.57 24.13 0.82
N GLY A 14 1.33 22.88 1.22
CA GLY A 14 2.34 21.97 1.68
C GLY A 14 3.39 21.92 0.59
N VAL A 15 4.61 22.33 0.92
CA VAL A 15 5.77 22.11 0.07
C VAL A 15 5.68 20.64 -0.37
N PRO A 16 5.72 20.34 -1.69
CA PRO A 16 5.64 18.96 -2.16
C PRO A 16 6.72 18.14 -1.45
N THR A 17 6.32 17.36 -0.44
CA THR A 17 7.26 16.50 0.28
C THR A 17 7.56 15.35 -0.66
N LYS A 18 8.76 15.34 -1.25
CA LYS A 18 9.23 14.21 -2.03
C LYS A 18 9.25 12.98 -1.13
N SER A 19 8.33 12.05 -1.35
CA SER A 19 8.29 10.77 -0.67
C SER A 19 8.88 9.70 -1.59
N ALA A 20 9.64 8.76 -1.04
CA ALA A 20 10.30 7.72 -1.82
C ALA A 20 10.35 6.41 -1.04
N ILE A 21 10.23 5.30 -1.76
CA ILE A 21 10.49 3.96 -1.22
C ILE A 21 11.89 3.54 -1.66
N TYR A 22 12.72 3.14 -0.69
CA TYR A 22 14.00 2.50 -0.95
C TYR A 22 13.90 1.03 -0.62
N THR A 23 14.36 0.16 -1.52
CA THR A 23 14.37 -1.29 -1.32
C THR A 23 15.78 -1.85 -1.42
N TRP A 24 16.06 -2.85 -0.58
CA TRP A 24 17.26 -3.67 -0.64
C TRP A 24 16.99 -5.06 -0.06
N GLY A 25 17.99 -5.94 -0.09
CA GLY A 25 17.90 -7.30 0.43
C GLY A 25 17.53 -8.33 -0.63
N TYR A 26 16.89 -9.41 -0.18
CA TYR A 26 16.55 -10.58 -0.99
C TYR A 26 15.38 -10.30 -1.94
N ASN A 27 15.50 -10.76 -3.19
CA ASN A 27 14.57 -10.42 -4.28
C ASN A 27 14.19 -11.61 -5.19
N GLN A 28 14.26 -12.86 -4.71
CA GLN A 28 13.92 -13.99 -5.59
C GLN A 28 12.43 -14.02 -5.98
N SER A 29 11.56 -13.47 -5.13
CA SER A 29 10.11 -13.39 -5.38
C SER A 29 9.67 -12.04 -5.94
N GLY A 30 10.60 -11.10 -6.18
CA GLY A 30 10.26 -9.76 -6.63
C GLY A 30 9.82 -8.79 -5.53
N GLN A 31 9.98 -9.14 -4.25
CA GLN A 31 9.57 -8.30 -3.09
C GLN A 31 10.28 -6.94 -3.02
N THR A 32 11.36 -6.73 -3.76
CA THR A 32 12.00 -5.41 -3.87
C THR A 32 11.43 -4.56 -5.00
N ALA A 33 10.46 -5.06 -5.78
CA ALA A 33 9.87 -4.42 -6.96
C ALA A 33 10.87 -4.06 -8.07
N ARG A 34 12.03 -4.75 -8.13
CA ARG A 34 13.06 -4.52 -9.16
C ARG A 34 13.22 -5.75 -10.07
N LYS A 35 13.06 -5.54 -11.38
CA LYS A 35 13.15 -6.55 -12.46
C LYS A 35 14.58 -7.02 -12.82
N GLY A 36 15.60 -6.64 -12.05
CA GLY A 36 17.00 -6.95 -12.37
C GLY A 36 17.38 -8.42 -12.16
N LYS A 37 18.47 -8.86 -12.80
CA LYS A 37 19.12 -10.16 -12.49
C LYS A 37 19.67 -10.21 -11.06
N GLU A 38 19.77 -9.05 -10.41
CA GLU A 38 20.19 -8.89 -9.02
C GLU A 38 19.14 -9.51 -8.08
N ARG A 39 19.40 -10.76 -7.69
CA ARG A 39 18.57 -11.47 -6.70
C ARG A 39 18.77 -10.90 -5.29
N HIS A 40 19.85 -10.17 -5.05
CA HIS A 40 20.24 -9.63 -3.75
C HIS A 40 20.74 -8.20 -3.95
N LEU A 41 19.99 -7.23 -3.43
CA LEU A 41 20.38 -5.83 -3.42
C LEU A 41 21.15 -5.55 -2.13
N ARG A 42 22.46 -5.30 -2.22
CA ARG A 42 23.28 -4.99 -1.03
C ARG A 42 23.26 -3.52 -0.63
N ILE A 43 22.66 -2.67 -1.46
CA ILE A 43 22.60 -1.22 -1.29
C ILE A 43 21.15 -0.78 -1.51
N PRO A 44 20.59 0.13 -0.69
CA PRO A 44 19.28 0.73 -0.90
C PRO A 44 19.14 1.33 -2.30
N LYS A 45 18.10 0.96 -3.03
CA LYS A 45 17.77 1.53 -4.33
C LYS A 45 16.37 2.13 -4.29
N SER A 46 16.23 3.36 -4.77
CA SER A 46 14.91 4.00 -4.90
C SER A 46 14.05 3.24 -5.90
N LEU A 47 12.78 3.06 -5.57
CA LEU A 47 11.75 2.67 -6.51
C LEU A 47 11.26 3.91 -7.27
N PRO A 48 11.14 3.84 -8.61
CA PRO A 48 10.66 4.97 -9.39
C PRO A 48 9.12 5.11 -9.21
N PRO A 49 8.60 6.33 -8.96
CA PRO A 49 7.17 6.60 -8.77
C PRO A 49 6.26 6.04 -9.86
N LYS A 50 6.74 6.00 -11.11
CA LYS A 50 6.01 5.45 -12.27
C LYS A 50 5.57 3.98 -12.13
N LEU A 51 6.13 3.23 -11.17
CA LEU A 51 5.67 1.87 -10.88
C LEU A 51 4.31 1.83 -10.17
N PHE A 52 3.85 2.96 -9.65
CA PHE A 52 2.64 3.07 -8.85
C PHE A 52 1.64 3.98 -9.57
N THR A 53 0.65 3.38 -10.23
CA THR A 53 -0.40 4.11 -10.93
C THR A 53 -1.46 4.60 -9.94
N CYS A 54 -1.38 5.87 -9.52
CA CYS A 54 -2.37 6.49 -8.63
C CYS A 54 -3.19 7.59 -9.34
N ARG A 55 -4.25 8.08 -8.68
CA ARG A 55 -5.10 9.17 -9.22
C ARG A 55 -4.36 10.52 -9.30
N ASP A 56 -3.45 10.79 -8.36
CA ASP A 56 -2.79 12.09 -8.20
C ASP A 56 -1.48 12.24 -9.01
N GLY A 57 -1.16 11.31 -9.92
CA GLY A 57 0.04 11.38 -10.75
C GLY A 57 1.34 11.09 -9.98
N GLU A 58 2.40 11.87 -10.23
CA GLU A 58 3.75 11.65 -9.66
C GLU A 58 3.91 12.12 -8.20
N ASN A 59 2.91 12.80 -7.62
CA ASN A 59 2.99 13.31 -6.25
C ASN A 59 2.54 12.25 -5.22
N LEU A 60 3.20 11.10 -5.27
CA LEU A 60 2.96 10.00 -4.34
C LEU A 60 3.54 10.35 -2.98
N ARG A 61 2.69 10.43 -1.95
CA ARG A 61 3.12 10.45 -0.56
C ARG A 61 2.82 9.10 0.09
N TRP A 62 3.86 8.39 0.49
CA TRP A 62 3.73 7.12 1.22
C TRP A 62 3.38 7.41 2.68
N ILE A 63 2.36 6.74 3.20
CA ILE A 63 1.90 6.90 4.59
C ILE A 63 2.14 5.64 5.42
N ASP A 64 2.27 4.47 4.79
CA ASP A 64 2.56 3.21 5.48
C ASP A 64 3.22 2.20 4.54
N ILE A 65 3.99 1.27 5.10
CA ILE A 65 4.63 0.16 4.39
C ILE A 65 4.76 -1.06 5.31
N ALA A 66 4.48 -2.25 4.79
CA ALA A 66 4.63 -3.51 5.50
C ALA A 66 5.30 -4.57 4.61
N CYS A 67 6.06 -5.46 5.24
CA CYS A 67 6.74 -6.56 4.57
C CYS A 67 6.35 -7.89 5.23
N GLY A 68 5.91 -8.84 4.42
CA GLY A 68 5.76 -10.23 4.83
C GLY A 68 7.02 -11.06 4.55
N ARG A 69 6.89 -12.39 4.49
CA ARG A 69 8.03 -13.28 4.19
C ARG A 69 8.67 -12.99 2.84
N ALA A 70 7.84 -12.77 1.83
CA ALA A 70 8.29 -12.57 0.44
C ALA A 70 7.37 -11.64 -0.36
N HIS A 71 6.53 -10.86 0.30
CA HIS A 71 5.68 -9.84 -0.32
C HIS A 71 5.78 -8.53 0.46
N THR A 72 5.40 -7.44 -0.18
CA THR A 72 5.46 -6.10 0.37
C THR A 72 4.17 -5.37 0.02
N ALA A 73 3.70 -4.53 0.93
CA ALA A 73 2.54 -3.68 0.75
C ALA A 73 2.88 -2.24 1.10
N ALA A 74 2.31 -1.27 0.37
CA ALA A 74 2.50 0.14 0.65
C ALA A 74 1.20 0.92 0.45
N VAL A 75 0.97 1.90 1.33
CA VAL A 75 -0.22 2.75 1.32
C VAL A 75 0.17 4.17 0.91
N VAL A 76 -0.55 4.71 -0.06
CA VAL A 76 -0.42 6.10 -0.52
C VAL A 76 -1.39 6.99 0.25
N SER A 77 -1.07 8.27 0.42
CA SER A 77 -1.92 9.25 1.10
C SER A 77 -3.30 9.46 0.48
N ASP A 78 -3.51 9.04 -0.77
CA ASP A 78 -4.83 9.02 -1.41
C ASP A 78 -5.69 7.83 -0.93
N GLY A 79 -5.14 6.96 -0.08
CA GLY A 79 -5.75 5.75 0.46
C GLY A 79 -5.63 4.52 -0.46
N SER A 80 -4.87 4.61 -1.56
CA SER A 80 -4.60 3.47 -2.44
C SER A 80 -3.61 2.51 -1.78
N LEU A 81 -3.91 1.21 -1.85
CA LEU A 81 -3.01 0.12 -1.44
C LEU A 81 -2.35 -0.53 -2.65
N PHE A 82 -1.04 -0.70 -2.57
CA PHE A 82 -0.24 -1.45 -3.55
C PHE A 82 0.42 -2.65 -2.89
N THR A 83 0.48 -3.77 -3.60
CA THR A 83 1.11 -5.02 -3.15
C THR A 83 2.01 -5.59 -4.24
N TRP A 84 3.11 -6.24 -3.87
CA TRP A 84 4.00 -6.96 -4.79
C TRP A 84 4.82 -8.04 -4.09
N GLY A 85 5.47 -8.90 -4.86
CA GLY A 85 6.26 -10.03 -4.40
C GLY A 85 5.58 -11.37 -4.65
N ALA A 86 5.84 -12.34 -3.76
CA ALA A 86 5.23 -13.66 -3.78
C ALA A 86 3.70 -13.55 -3.64
N ASN A 87 2.96 -14.45 -4.27
CA ASN A 87 1.49 -14.49 -4.19
C ASN A 87 0.90 -15.91 -4.03
N ASP A 88 1.68 -16.89 -3.58
CA ASP A 88 1.28 -18.31 -3.59
C ASP A 88 -0.02 -18.64 -2.82
N PHE A 89 -0.49 -17.75 -1.93
CA PHE A 89 -1.74 -17.90 -1.18
C PHE A 89 -2.70 -16.72 -1.38
N GLY A 90 -2.51 -15.91 -2.43
CA GLY A 90 -3.33 -14.73 -2.68
C GLY A 90 -3.01 -13.52 -1.80
N GLN A 91 -1.86 -13.49 -1.11
CA GLN A 91 -1.47 -12.37 -0.23
C GLN A 91 -1.41 -10.99 -0.90
N LEU A 92 -1.35 -10.92 -2.24
CA LEU A 92 -1.39 -9.65 -2.97
C LEU A 92 -2.80 -9.07 -3.09
N GLY A 93 -3.84 -9.88 -2.97
CA GLY A 93 -5.23 -9.39 -3.03
C GLY A 93 -5.69 -8.93 -4.43
N ASP A 94 -5.00 -9.35 -5.49
CA ASP A 94 -5.34 -9.03 -6.88
C ASP A 94 -6.30 -10.03 -7.54
N GLY A 95 -6.87 -10.95 -6.74
CA GLY A 95 -7.77 -12.01 -7.22
C GLY A 95 -7.05 -13.20 -7.86
N THR A 96 -5.72 -13.23 -7.81
CA THR A 96 -4.89 -14.31 -8.37
C THR A 96 -3.95 -14.88 -7.31
N GLU A 97 -3.28 -15.99 -7.66
CA GLU A 97 -2.13 -16.54 -6.90
C GLU A 97 -0.80 -16.31 -7.65
N GLU A 98 -0.80 -15.43 -8.66
CA GLU A 98 0.39 -15.15 -9.46
C GLU A 98 1.28 -14.10 -8.81
N SER A 99 2.57 -14.43 -8.65
CA SER A 99 3.55 -13.50 -8.07
C SER A 99 3.75 -12.26 -8.95
N ALA A 100 3.87 -11.09 -8.34
CA ALA A 100 4.04 -9.82 -9.04
C ALA A 100 5.41 -9.20 -8.74
N LYS A 101 6.23 -8.99 -9.78
CA LYS A 101 7.56 -8.34 -9.63
C LYS A 101 7.50 -6.82 -9.60
N GLU A 102 6.32 -6.25 -9.77
CA GLU A 102 6.04 -4.82 -9.70
C GLU A 102 4.82 -4.57 -8.82
N PRO A 103 4.74 -3.38 -8.18
CA PRO A 103 3.58 -2.95 -7.41
C PRO A 103 2.31 -3.04 -8.26
N LYS A 104 1.32 -3.79 -7.75
CA LYS A 104 -0.04 -3.82 -8.28
C LYS A 104 -0.97 -3.13 -7.31
N LYS A 105 -1.89 -2.31 -7.84
CA LYS A 105 -2.95 -1.71 -7.03
C LYS A 105 -3.97 -2.77 -6.64
N VAL A 106 -4.36 -2.80 -5.37
CA VAL A 106 -5.40 -3.70 -4.86
C VAL A 106 -6.78 -3.12 -5.16
N ASN A 107 -7.31 -3.43 -6.34
CA ASN A 107 -8.58 -2.84 -6.82
C ASN A 107 -9.81 -3.27 -6.00
N ALA A 108 -9.73 -4.39 -5.28
CA ALA A 108 -10.80 -4.83 -4.37
C ALA A 108 -11.07 -3.80 -3.24
N LEU A 109 -10.09 -2.94 -2.92
CA LEU A 109 -10.19 -1.88 -1.92
C LEU A 109 -10.39 -0.49 -2.55
N ALA A 110 -10.80 -0.40 -3.82
CA ALA A 110 -10.94 0.89 -4.52
C ALA A 110 -12.01 1.81 -3.89
N THR A 111 -13.04 1.23 -3.27
CA THR A 111 -14.08 1.96 -2.51
C THR A 111 -13.62 2.34 -1.11
N GLU A 112 -12.44 1.90 -0.69
CA GLU A 112 -11.88 2.13 0.62
C GLU A 112 -10.74 3.16 0.59
N PHE A 113 -10.65 3.91 1.67
CA PHE A 113 -9.50 4.73 2.04
C PHE A 113 -8.66 3.94 3.05
N VAL A 114 -7.61 3.28 2.56
CA VAL A 114 -6.72 2.47 3.41
C VAL A 114 -5.87 3.40 4.27
N LYS A 115 -5.84 3.15 5.58
CA LYS A 115 -5.11 3.95 6.58
C LYS A 115 -3.83 3.30 7.04
N SER A 116 -3.82 1.97 7.17
CA SER A 116 -2.65 1.22 7.61
C SER A 116 -2.67 -0.21 7.07
N VAL A 117 -1.49 -0.81 6.95
CA VAL A 117 -1.30 -2.18 6.46
C VAL A 117 -0.31 -2.94 7.33
N SER A 118 -0.55 -4.25 7.49
CA SER A 118 0.36 -5.20 8.13
C SER A 118 0.46 -6.47 7.29
N CYS A 119 1.64 -7.06 7.24
CA CYS A 119 1.91 -8.27 6.49
C CYS A 119 2.41 -9.37 7.43
N GLY A 120 1.72 -10.51 7.44
CA GLY A 120 2.22 -11.76 8.02
C GLY A 120 3.13 -12.52 7.06
N ALA A 121 3.45 -13.77 7.38
CA ALA A 121 4.29 -14.59 6.50
C ALA A 121 3.65 -14.78 5.11
N HIS A 122 2.35 -15.09 5.09
CA HIS A 122 1.58 -15.45 3.90
C HIS A 122 0.19 -14.78 3.87
N CYS A 123 -0.03 -13.75 4.69
CA CYS A 123 -1.29 -13.00 4.76
C CYS A 123 -1.02 -11.50 4.85
N THR A 124 -2.03 -10.72 4.49
CA THR A 124 -2.02 -9.26 4.58
C THR A 124 -3.28 -8.81 5.30
N ALA A 125 -3.14 -7.82 6.16
CA ALA A 125 -4.25 -7.18 6.84
C ALA A 125 -4.18 -5.66 6.65
N ALA A 126 -5.33 -5.01 6.51
CA ALA A 126 -5.42 -3.56 6.35
C ALA A 126 -6.58 -2.99 7.15
N ILE A 127 -6.40 -1.79 7.70
CA ILE A 127 -7.50 -1.00 8.26
C ILE A 127 -7.85 0.08 7.24
N ALA A 128 -9.12 0.16 6.89
CA ALA A 128 -9.60 1.09 5.89
C ALA A 128 -10.98 1.64 6.26
N GLU A 129 -11.34 2.79 5.68
CA GLU A 129 -12.66 3.38 5.83
C GLU A 129 -13.36 3.51 4.47
N PRO A 130 -14.69 3.44 4.42
CA PRO A 130 -15.41 3.76 3.20
C PRO A 130 -15.04 5.16 2.69
N ARG A 131 -14.78 5.28 1.39
CA ARG A 131 -14.57 6.60 0.74
C ARG A 131 -15.85 7.41 0.67
N GLU A 132 -16.98 6.73 0.49
CA GLU A 132 -18.30 7.35 0.43
C GLU A 132 -18.99 7.20 1.77
N ASN A 133 -19.56 8.31 2.26
CA ASN A 133 -20.33 8.31 3.49
C ASN A 133 -21.76 7.85 3.14
N ASP A 134 -22.06 6.57 3.34
CA ASP A 134 -23.36 5.94 3.02
C ASP A 134 -24.49 6.34 4.00
N GLY A 135 -24.28 7.39 4.80
CA GLY A 135 -25.21 7.84 5.84
C GLY A 135 -25.17 7.00 7.12
N THR A 136 -24.33 5.97 7.19
CA THR A 136 -24.05 5.25 8.44
C THR A 136 -22.89 5.90 9.19
N ILE A 137 -22.76 5.59 10.49
CA ILE A 137 -21.57 5.98 11.25
C ILE A 137 -20.38 5.28 10.60
N SER A 138 -19.54 6.04 9.88
CA SER A 138 -18.32 5.51 9.26
C SER A 138 -17.46 4.84 10.34
N ARG A 139 -17.35 3.51 10.26
CA ARG A 139 -16.50 2.70 11.13
C ARG A 139 -15.37 2.13 10.29
N SER A 140 -14.15 2.24 10.79
CA SER A 140 -13.00 1.59 10.18
C SER A 140 -13.27 0.08 10.09
N ARG A 141 -12.99 -0.50 8.93
CA ARG A 141 -13.10 -1.92 8.63
C ARG A 141 -11.72 -2.57 8.69
N LEU A 142 -11.68 -3.78 9.22
CA LEU A 142 -10.52 -4.66 9.13
C LEU A 142 -10.70 -5.58 7.92
N TRP A 143 -9.71 -5.57 7.04
CA TRP A 143 -9.60 -6.45 5.89
C TRP A 143 -8.45 -7.43 6.13
N VAL A 144 -8.68 -8.73 5.89
CA VAL A 144 -7.65 -9.77 6.02
C VAL A 144 -7.76 -10.72 4.84
N TRP A 145 -6.64 -11.03 4.19
CA TRP A 145 -6.58 -11.97 3.07
C TRP A 145 -5.22 -12.69 3.01
N GLY A 146 -5.13 -13.71 2.16
CA GLY A 146 -3.97 -14.60 2.05
C GLY A 146 -4.23 -15.96 2.72
N GLN A 147 -3.16 -16.61 3.18
CA GLN A 147 -3.25 -17.91 3.83
C GLN A 147 -3.96 -17.83 5.18
N ASN A 148 -5.18 -18.36 5.23
CA ASN A 148 -5.91 -18.58 6.47
C ASN A 148 -5.79 -20.05 6.87
N GLN A 149 -4.77 -20.41 7.66
CA GLN A 149 -4.82 -21.69 8.35
C GLN A 149 -5.92 -21.59 9.41
N VAL A 150 -7.06 -22.22 9.16
CA VAL A 150 -8.00 -22.54 10.22
C VAL A 150 -7.27 -23.53 11.11
N CYS A 151 -6.88 -23.14 12.32
CA CYS A 151 -6.52 -24.10 13.36
C CYS A 151 -7.78 -24.88 13.70
N LEU A 152 -8.03 -25.97 12.96
CA LEU A 152 -8.95 -27.00 13.40
C LEU A 152 -8.22 -27.74 14.53
N ASN A 153 -8.64 -27.47 15.77
CA ASN A 153 -8.33 -28.32 16.92
C ASN A 153 -9.22 -29.56 16.89
#